data_AF-A0A8T7LGH7-F1
#
_entry.id   AF-A0A8T7LGH7-F1
#
_cell.length_a   1.000
_cell.length_b   1.000
_cell.length_c   1.000
_cell.angle_alpha   90.00
_cell.angle_beta   90.00
_cell.angle_gamma   90.00
#
_symmetry.space_group_name_H-M   'P 1'
#
loop_
_entity.id
_entity.type
_entity.pdbx_description
1 polymer ?
#
loop_
_entity_poly.entity_id
_entity_poly.type
_entity_poly.pdbx_seq_one_letter_code
_entity_poly.pdbx_strand_id
1 'polypeptide(L)'
;MKVTLCPRPCPVVESARASFIALRNHVAAGHRCVEAWLALAQLVTEPGHRLDCLARASALAPDDLELEIGYLEYRLTIDPGDTEASGALRVARARRALSGHKPRIFKQMDASPTLGTILVDMGAITADELEWLLQEQAAARRRGEQIMFGDMAVARGTVSPETLARALMLQLRQRTSNEAAPRALGEYLLAEGLKPQDLERALVEQIRLRRIGRRETLGAILLRLQLITRLQLERALERQQNDALSAFR
;
A
#
# COMPACT_ATOMS: atom_id res chain seq x y z
N MET A 1 -37.18 6.58 -2.82
CA MET A 1 -36.37 6.74 -4.05
C MET A 1 -35.05 6.00 -3.83
N LYS A 2 -34.66 5.08 -4.73
CA LYS A 2 -33.43 4.29 -4.57
C LYS A 2 -32.23 5.20 -4.84
N VAL A 3 -31.38 5.38 -3.83
CA VAL A 3 -30.12 6.13 -3.96
C VAL A 3 -29.14 5.23 -4.70
N THR A 4 -28.80 5.59 -5.94
CA THR A 4 -27.89 4.79 -6.77
C THR A 4 -26.53 5.47 -6.81
N LEU A 5 -25.51 4.81 -6.25
CA LEU A 5 -24.11 5.20 -6.41
C LEU A 5 -23.69 4.91 -7.86
N CYS A 6 -23.13 5.91 -8.55
CA CYS A 6 -22.64 5.70 -9.92
C CYS A 6 -21.26 5.02 -9.90
N PRO A 7 -20.99 4.10 -10.86
CA PRO A 7 -19.63 3.59 -11.08
C PRO A 7 -18.69 4.73 -11.50
N ARG A 8 -17.39 4.56 -11.22
CA ARG A 8 -16.31 5.43 -11.72
C ARG A 8 -15.46 4.62 -12.71
N PRO A 9 -15.36 5.02 -14.00
CA PRO A 9 -15.99 6.18 -14.61
C PRO A 9 -17.51 6.02 -14.86
N CYS A 10 -18.25 7.13 -14.84
CA CYS A 10 -19.68 7.17 -15.07
C CYS A 10 -19.98 7.24 -16.59
N PRO A 11 -20.67 6.23 -17.16
CA PRO A 11 -20.90 6.15 -18.62
C PRO A 11 -21.78 7.27 -19.16
N VAL A 12 -22.65 7.84 -18.32
CA VAL A 12 -23.50 9.00 -18.69
C VAL A 12 -22.67 10.27 -18.82
N VAL A 13 -21.65 10.44 -17.96
CA VAL A 13 -20.76 11.60 -18.04
C VAL A 13 -19.81 11.47 -19.22
N GLU A 14 -19.32 10.26 -19.51
CA GLU A 14 -18.49 10.01 -20.70
C GLU A 14 -19.21 10.35 -22.00
N SER A 15 -20.48 9.95 -22.13
CA SER A 15 -21.27 10.18 -23.34
C SER A 15 -21.85 11.59 -23.47
N ALA A 16 -22.02 12.32 -22.36
CA ALA A 16 -22.73 13.59 -22.34
C ALA A 16 -22.00 14.73 -21.60
N ARG A 17 -20.65 14.69 -21.57
CA ARG A 17 -19.81 15.63 -20.79
C ARG A 17 -20.05 17.12 -21.07
N ALA A 18 -20.44 17.46 -22.30
CA ALA A 18 -20.71 18.85 -22.71
C ALA A 18 -22.20 19.24 -22.63
N SER A 19 -23.09 18.32 -22.26
CA SER A 19 -24.54 18.54 -22.26
C SER A 19 -25.05 18.86 -20.86
N PHE A 20 -25.31 20.15 -20.62
CA PHE A 20 -25.88 20.62 -19.36
C PHE A 20 -27.20 19.91 -19.02
N ILE A 21 -28.09 19.74 -20.00
CA ILE A 21 -29.41 19.13 -19.79
C ILE A 21 -29.28 17.66 -19.39
N ALA A 22 -28.40 16.90 -20.05
CA ALA A 22 -28.20 15.49 -19.75
C ALA A 22 -27.60 15.29 -18.35
N LEU A 23 -26.59 16.09 -17.99
CA LEU A 23 -25.95 16.04 -16.68
C LEU A 23 -26.90 16.47 -15.55
N ARG A 24 -27.67 17.54 -15.76
CA ARG A 24 -28.69 17.99 -14.81
C ARG A 24 -29.76 16.92 -14.59
N ASN A 25 -30.26 16.31 -15.65
CA ASN A 25 -31.29 15.27 -15.56
C ASN A 25 -30.74 14.02 -14.85
N HIS A 26 -29.48 13.65 -15.10
CA HIS A 26 -28.81 12.54 -14.42
C HIS A 26 -28.73 12.76 -12.91
N VAL A 27 -28.33 13.95 -12.48
CA VAL A 27 -28.27 14.29 -11.05
C VAL A 27 -29.68 14.44 -10.43
N ALA A 28 -30.62 15.05 -11.16
CA ALA A 28 -32.01 15.23 -10.71
C ALA A 28 -32.77 13.91 -10.54
N ALA A 29 -32.37 12.86 -11.27
CA ALA A 29 -32.88 11.50 -11.10
C ALA A 29 -32.41 10.82 -9.78
N GLY A 30 -31.63 11.53 -8.94
CA GLY A 30 -31.22 11.06 -7.61
C GLY A 30 -29.88 10.30 -7.60
N HIS A 31 -29.12 10.36 -8.70
CA HIS A 31 -27.80 9.74 -8.78
C HIS A 31 -26.75 10.56 -8.00
N ARG A 32 -26.02 9.89 -7.10
CA ARG A 32 -24.91 10.49 -6.34
C ARG A 32 -23.62 10.42 -7.16
N CYS A 33 -23.53 11.23 -8.22
CA CYS A 33 -22.41 11.20 -9.18
C CYS A 33 -21.50 12.44 -9.04
N VAL A 34 -20.26 12.23 -8.59
CA VAL A 34 -19.26 13.30 -8.44
C VAL A 34 -18.83 13.87 -9.79
N GLU A 35 -18.60 13.01 -10.78
CA GLU A 35 -18.16 13.42 -12.13
C GLU A 35 -19.20 14.29 -12.83
N ALA A 36 -20.50 14.03 -12.60
CA ALA A 36 -21.57 14.84 -13.17
C ALA A 36 -21.61 16.25 -12.58
N TRP A 37 -21.40 16.40 -11.26
CA TRP A 37 -21.31 17.72 -10.61
C TRP A 37 -20.07 18.50 -11.04
N LEU A 38 -18.93 17.82 -11.23
CA LEU A 38 -17.71 18.42 -11.77
C LEU A 38 -17.90 18.90 -13.22
N ALA A 39 -18.54 18.09 -14.06
CA ALA A 39 -18.85 18.47 -15.43
C ALA A 39 -19.84 19.65 -15.48
N LEU A 40 -20.86 19.67 -14.61
CA LEU A 40 -21.77 20.82 -14.47
C LEU A 40 -21.02 22.10 -14.03
N ALA A 41 -20.10 22.00 -13.08
CA ALA A 41 -19.29 23.14 -12.63
C ALA A 41 -18.44 23.78 -13.76
N GLN A 42 -18.10 23.00 -14.80
CA GLN A 42 -17.37 23.51 -15.97
C GLN A 42 -18.29 24.21 -16.99
N LEU A 43 -19.57 23.83 -17.03
CA LEU A 43 -20.56 24.36 -17.97
C LEU A 43 -21.30 25.59 -17.44
N VAL A 44 -21.31 25.78 -16.12
CA VAL A 44 -21.97 26.91 -15.46
C VAL A 44 -21.07 28.15 -15.51
N THR A 45 -21.63 29.25 -16.00
CA THR A 45 -20.96 30.55 -16.13
C THR A 45 -21.06 31.42 -14.88
N GLU A 46 -22.13 31.25 -14.09
CA GLU A 46 -22.36 32.03 -12.88
C GLU A 46 -21.50 31.53 -11.71
N PRO A 47 -20.72 32.41 -11.04
CA PRO A 47 -19.81 31.98 -9.99
C PRO A 47 -20.49 31.28 -8.80
N GLY A 48 -21.65 31.77 -8.36
CA GLY A 48 -22.38 31.14 -7.25
C GLY A 48 -22.84 29.72 -7.57
N HIS A 49 -23.44 29.51 -8.73
CA HIS A 49 -23.89 28.19 -9.17
C HIS A 49 -22.72 27.21 -9.40
N ARG A 50 -21.57 27.72 -9.85
CA ARG A 50 -20.34 26.92 -9.94
C ARG A 50 -19.84 26.50 -8.57
N LEU A 51 -19.87 27.40 -7.59
CA LEU A 51 -19.52 27.09 -6.20
C LEU A 51 -20.45 26.00 -5.63
N ASP A 52 -21.76 26.10 -5.87
CA ASP A 52 -22.72 25.08 -5.44
C ASP A 52 -22.43 23.70 -6.04
N CYS A 53 -22.10 23.64 -7.33
CA CYS A 53 -21.74 22.39 -7.99
C CYS A 53 -20.48 21.76 -7.37
N LEU A 54 -19.45 22.58 -7.08
CA LEU A 54 -18.23 22.13 -6.42
C LEU A 54 -18.49 21.67 -4.98
N ALA A 55 -19.33 22.39 -4.23
CA ALA A 55 -19.73 22.02 -2.87
C ALA A 55 -20.42 20.65 -2.85
N ARG A 56 -21.35 20.40 -3.79
CA ARG A 56 -22.04 19.11 -3.92
C ARG A 56 -21.11 17.99 -4.36
N ALA A 57 -20.15 18.26 -5.24
CA ALA A 57 -19.13 17.30 -5.63
C ALA A 57 -18.26 16.90 -4.42
N SER A 58 -17.75 17.88 -3.67
CA SER A 58 -16.91 17.65 -2.49
C SER A 58 -17.66 16.88 -1.39
N ALA A 59 -18.92 17.22 -1.12
CA ALA A 59 -19.75 16.50 -0.14
C ALA A 59 -20.02 15.02 -0.51
N LEU A 60 -19.94 14.67 -1.80
CA LEU A 60 -20.10 13.31 -2.29
C LEU A 60 -18.79 12.49 -2.28
N ALA A 61 -17.64 13.14 -2.12
CA ALA A 61 -16.33 12.50 -2.00
C ALA A 61 -15.51 13.14 -0.87
N PRO A 62 -15.86 12.87 0.40
CA PRO A 62 -15.20 13.47 1.56
C PRO A 62 -13.72 13.08 1.69
N ASP A 63 -13.30 11.95 1.09
CA ASP A 63 -11.91 11.47 1.10
C ASP A 63 -11.07 12.05 -0.07
N ASP A 64 -11.69 12.81 -0.98
CA ASP A 64 -11.01 13.41 -2.13
C ASP A 64 -10.48 14.81 -1.77
N LEU A 65 -9.25 14.83 -1.26
CA LEU A 65 -8.58 16.06 -0.80
C LEU A 65 -8.36 17.08 -1.91
N GLU A 66 -8.16 16.66 -3.16
CA GLU A 66 -7.96 17.58 -4.28
C GLU A 66 -9.27 18.31 -4.60
N LEU A 67 -10.39 17.59 -4.53
CA LEU A 67 -11.71 18.17 -4.71
C LEU A 67 -12.11 19.16 -3.60
N GLU A 68 -11.80 18.83 -2.35
CA GLU A 68 -11.99 19.72 -1.20
C GLU A 68 -11.17 21.01 -1.35
N ILE A 69 -9.90 20.90 -1.73
CA ILE A 69 -9.02 22.06 -1.96
C ILE A 69 -9.55 22.94 -3.09
N GLY A 70 -9.92 22.34 -4.23
CA GLY A 70 -10.45 23.11 -5.38
C GLY A 70 -11.75 23.86 -5.05
N TYR A 71 -12.63 23.27 -4.25
CA TYR A 71 -13.83 23.94 -3.74
C TYR A 71 -13.48 25.15 -2.86
N LEU A 72 -12.59 24.97 -1.87
CA LEU A 72 -12.21 26.01 -0.92
C LEU A 72 -11.45 27.17 -1.58
N GLU A 73 -10.60 26.88 -2.56
CA GLU A 73 -9.92 27.90 -3.38
C GLU A 73 -10.91 28.74 -4.19
N TYR A 74 -11.93 28.08 -4.78
CA TYR A 74 -12.96 28.78 -5.52
C TYR A 74 -13.86 29.64 -4.60
N ARG A 75 -14.19 29.15 -3.41
CA ARG A 75 -14.92 29.91 -2.37
C ARG A 75 -14.19 31.21 -2.01
N LEU A 76 -12.87 31.14 -1.82
CA LEU A 76 -12.03 32.32 -1.52
C LEU A 76 -11.82 33.26 -2.71
N THR A 77 -12.03 32.77 -3.94
CA THR A 77 -12.02 33.64 -5.13
C THR A 77 -13.27 34.53 -5.17
N ILE A 78 -14.40 34.00 -4.69
CA ILE A 78 -15.68 34.73 -4.61
C ILE A 78 -15.72 35.63 -3.37
N ASP A 79 -15.29 35.12 -2.21
CA ASP A 79 -15.22 35.87 -0.96
C ASP A 79 -13.83 35.73 -0.31
N PRO A 80 -12.90 36.67 -0.59
CA PRO A 80 -11.57 36.66 0.02
C PRO A 80 -11.57 36.90 1.54
N GLY A 81 -12.66 37.44 2.09
CA GLY A 81 -12.81 37.72 3.52
C GLY A 81 -13.25 36.51 4.35
N ASP A 82 -13.54 35.38 3.71
CA ASP A 82 -14.05 34.19 4.36
C ASP A 82 -12.98 33.48 5.21
N THR A 83 -12.94 33.85 6.50
CA THR A 83 -11.99 33.31 7.47
C THR A 83 -12.18 31.81 7.72
N GLU A 84 -13.41 31.29 7.58
CA GLU A 84 -13.72 29.87 7.72
C GLU A 84 -13.13 29.08 6.54
N ALA A 85 -13.38 29.53 5.31
CA ALA A 85 -12.82 28.90 4.11
C ALA A 85 -11.29 28.97 4.08
N SER A 86 -10.71 30.09 4.53
CA SER A 86 -9.26 30.27 4.65
C SER A 86 -8.65 29.30 5.66
N GLY A 87 -9.28 29.15 6.83
CA GLY A 87 -8.88 28.18 7.85
C GLY A 87 -8.98 26.74 7.35
N ALA A 88 -10.10 26.37 6.74
CA ALA A 88 -10.33 25.05 6.17
C ALA A 88 -9.32 24.73 5.05
N LEU A 89 -9.03 25.71 4.17
CA LEU A 89 -8.06 25.52 3.08
C LEU A 89 -6.65 25.27 3.61
N ARG A 90 -6.24 25.98 4.67
CA ARG A 90 -4.95 25.73 5.34
C ARG A 90 -4.88 24.30 5.89
N VAL A 91 -5.95 23.83 6.54
CA VAL A 91 -6.03 22.45 7.06
C VAL A 91 -6.02 21.44 5.92
N ALA A 92 -6.79 21.64 4.85
CA ALA A 92 -6.83 20.74 3.70
C ALA A 92 -5.47 20.67 2.98
N ARG A 93 -4.79 21.80 2.79
CA ARG A 93 -3.42 21.85 2.24
C ARG A 93 -2.40 21.19 3.16
N ALA A 94 -2.52 21.37 4.48
CA ALA A 94 -1.68 20.67 5.45
C ALA A 94 -1.90 19.14 5.37
N ARG A 95 -3.15 18.68 5.30
CA ARG A 95 -3.49 17.26 5.09
C ARG A 95 -2.91 16.75 3.78
N ARG A 96 -3.06 17.46 2.66
CA ARG A 96 -2.42 17.11 1.37
C ARG A 96 -0.90 17.04 1.47
N ALA A 97 -0.28 18.02 2.13
CA ALA A 97 1.17 18.04 2.35
C ALA A 97 1.63 16.83 3.17
N LEU A 98 0.84 16.40 4.16
CA LEU A 98 1.08 15.19 4.97
C LEU A 98 0.73 13.89 4.23
N SER A 99 -0.26 13.89 3.34
CA SER A 99 -0.59 12.75 2.47
C SER A 99 0.53 12.50 1.44
N GLY A 100 1.22 13.55 0.99
CA GLY A 100 2.44 13.46 0.18
C GLY A 100 3.74 13.30 0.99
N HIS A 101 3.78 13.80 2.22
CA HIS A 101 4.88 13.59 3.16
C HIS A 101 4.62 12.33 3.99
N LYS A 102 5.06 11.18 3.48
CA LYS A 102 5.57 10.15 4.39
C LYS A 102 6.62 10.84 5.28
N PRO A 103 6.43 10.95 6.60
CA PRO A 103 7.39 11.61 7.49
C PRO A 103 8.78 11.02 7.21
N ARG A 104 9.83 11.86 7.19
CA ARG A 104 11.22 11.40 6.93
C ARG A 104 11.65 10.24 7.85
N ILE A 105 11.03 10.13 9.03
CA ILE A 105 11.18 9.01 9.97
C ILE A 105 10.82 7.66 9.33
N PHE A 106 9.85 7.62 8.41
CA PHE A 106 9.50 6.41 7.64
C PHE A 106 10.35 6.21 6.38
N LYS A 107 10.98 7.26 5.82
CA LYS A 107 11.90 7.09 4.68
C LYS A 107 13.24 6.46 5.08
N GLN A 108 13.66 6.60 6.34
CA GLN A 108 14.85 5.91 6.84
C GLN A 108 14.60 4.47 7.29
N MET A 109 13.34 4.05 7.54
CA MET A 109 13.04 2.68 7.99
C MET A 109 12.77 1.67 6.86
N ASP A 110 12.51 2.13 5.62
CA ASP A 110 12.21 1.29 4.45
C ASP A 110 13.11 1.61 3.24
N ALA A 111 14.37 1.99 3.47
CA ALA A 111 15.37 2.13 2.40
C ALA A 111 15.85 0.78 1.84
N SER A 112 15.35 -0.34 2.37
CA SER A 112 15.66 -1.66 1.84
C SER A 112 14.73 -1.97 0.68
N PRO A 113 15.26 -2.31 -0.51
CA PRO A 113 14.44 -2.64 -1.65
C PRO A 113 13.46 -3.77 -1.31
N THR A 114 12.30 -3.71 -1.95
CA THR A 114 11.27 -4.73 -1.77
C THR A 114 11.76 -6.07 -2.30
N LEU A 115 11.15 -7.16 -1.85
CA LEU A 115 11.48 -8.49 -2.37
C LEU A 115 11.27 -8.58 -3.88
N GLY A 116 10.22 -7.93 -4.41
CA GLY A 116 9.94 -7.89 -5.84
C GLY A 116 11.04 -7.18 -6.64
N THR A 117 11.48 -6.01 -6.18
CA THR A 117 12.59 -5.28 -6.83
C THR A 117 13.89 -6.07 -6.77
N ILE A 118 14.20 -6.73 -5.64
CA ILE A 118 15.41 -7.59 -5.54
C ILE A 118 15.35 -8.75 -6.53
N LEU A 119 14.18 -9.37 -6.72
CA LEU A 119 14.04 -10.47 -7.69
C LEU A 119 14.22 -9.99 -9.13
N VAL A 120 13.77 -8.78 -9.46
CA VAL A 120 14.04 -8.15 -10.77
C VAL A 120 15.52 -7.83 -10.93
N ASP A 121 16.15 -7.21 -9.93
CA ASP A 121 17.57 -6.84 -9.96
C ASP A 121 18.48 -8.07 -10.08
N MET A 122 18.08 -9.21 -9.50
CA MET A 122 18.76 -10.50 -9.64
C MET A 122 18.55 -11.15 -11.02
N GLY A 123 17.68 -10.61 -11.87
CA GLY A 123 17.26 -11.23 -13.12
C GLY A 123 16.45 -12.51 -12.93
N ALA A 124 15.87 -12.72 -11.73
CA ALA A 124 15.07 -13.90 -11.42
C ALA A 124 13.66 -13.82 -12.02
N ILE A 125 13.14 -12.60 -12.17
CA ILE A 125 11.88 -12.28 -12.86
C ILE A 125 12.06 -10.98 -13.65
N THR A 126 11.23 -10.79 -14.66
CA THR A 126 11.12 -9.53 -15.41
C THR A 126 10.18 -8.54 -14.69
N ALA A 127 10.21 -7.27 -15.12
CA ALA A 127 9.28 -6.26 -14.62
C ALA A 127 7.82 -6.62 -14.92
N ASP A 128 7.55 -7.18 -16.11
CA ASP A 128 6.22 -7.61 -16.54
C ASP A 128 5.74 -8.80 -15.69
N GLU A 129 6.61 -9.78 -15.40
CA GLU A 129 6.28 -10.90 -14.51
C GLU A 129 6.03 -10.43 -13.07
N LEU A 130 6.78 -9.44 -12.57
CA LEU A 130 6.54 -8.83 -11.27
C LEU A 130 5.16 -8.18 -11.22
N GLU A 131 4.80 -7.39 -12.23
CA GLU A 131 3.49 -6.75 -12.31
C GLU A 131 2.36 -7.80 -12.34
N TRP A 132 2.50 -8.81 -13.20
CA TRP A 132 1.53 -9.90 -13.29
C TRP A 132 1.33 -10.63 -11.95
N LEU A 133 2.42 -10.97 -11.25
CA LEU A 133 2.37 -11.58 -9.92
C LEU A 133 1.63 -10.67 -8.91
N LEU A 134 1.93 -9.36 -8.89
CA LEU A 134 1.29 -8.42 -7.97
C LEU A 134 -0.22 -8.30 -8.25
N GLN A 135 -0.62 -8.25 -9.52
CA GLN A 135 -2.04 -8.24 -9.91
C GLN A 135 -2.75 -9.52 -9.46
N GLU A 136 -2.09 -10.68 -9.60
CA GLU A 136 -2.62 -11.96 -9.18
C GLU A 136 -2.80 -12.03 -7.65
N GLN A 137 -1.80 -11.59 -6.88
CA GLN A 137 -1.91 -11.50 -5.42
C GLN A 137 -3.05 -10.58 -5.00
N ALA A 138 -3.22 -9.43 -5.67
CA ALA A 138 -4.31 -8.50 -5.39
C ALA A 138 -5.69 -9.13 -5.70
N ALA A 139 -5.80 -9.94 -6.75
CA ALA A 139 -7.01 -10.70 -7.05
C ALA A 139 -7.29 -11.78 -5.98
N ALA A 140 -6.27 -12.52 -5.53
CA ALA A 140 -6.38 -13.52 -4.48
C ALA A 140 -6.83 -12.89 -3.14
N ARG A 141 -6.24 -11.76 -2.75
CA ARG A 141 -6.63 -11.03 -1.54
C ARG A 141 -8.08 -10.54 -1.59
N ARG A 142 -8.57 -10.12 -2.76
CA ARG A 142 -9.99 -9.74 -2.95
C ARG A 142 -10.94 -10.92 -2.77
N ARG A 143 -10.48 -12.16 -2.99
CA ARG A 143 -11.23 -13.39 -2.70
C ARG A 143 -11.09 -13.87 -1.25
N GLY A 144 -10.37 -13.13 -0.40
CA GLY A 144 -10.11 -13.50 0.99
C GLY A 144 -8.95 -14.47 1.18
N GLU A 145 -8.20 -14.80 0.12
CA GLU A 145 -7.02 -15.65 0.22
C GLU A 145 -5.83 -14.85 0.76
N GLN A 146 -5.22 -15.32 1.85
CA GLN A 146 -3.96 -14.77 2.34
C GLN A 146 -2.76 -15.51 1.73
N ILE A 147 -2.35 -15.08 0.54
CA ILE A 147 -1.16 -15.60 -0.14
C ILE A 147 0.01 -14.62 -0.06
N MET A 148 1.17 -15.14 0.36
CA MET A 148 2.42 -14.39 0.39
C MET A 148 3.01 -14.31 -1.02
N PHE A 149 3.58 -13.16 -1.38
CA PHE A 149 4.12 -12.92 -2.72
C PHE A 149 5.18 -13.96 -3.11
N GLY A 150 6.15 -14.22 -2.21
CA GLY A 150 7.21 -15.21 -2.47
C GLY A 150 6.67 -16.62 -2.65
N ASP A 151 5.69 -17.03 -1.84
CA ASP A 151 5.08 -18.36 -1.93
C ASP A 151 4.32 -18.52 -3.26
N MET A 152 3.64 -17.47 -3.71
CA MET A 152 2.96 -17.44 -5.01
C MET A 152 3.96 -17.49 -6.17
N ALA A 153 5.05 -16.73 -6.13
CA ALA A 153 6.10 -16.77 -7.16
C ALA A 153 6.71 -18.18 -7.30
N VAL A 154 6.96 -18.86 -6.17
CA VAL A 154 7.43 -20.25 -6.18
C VAL A 154 6.37 -21.23 -6.68
N ALA A 155 5.11 -21.05 -6.27
CA ALA A 155 4.00 -21.89 -6.72
C ALA A 155 3.74 -21.76 -8.23
N ARG A 156 3.92 -20.56 -8.80
CA ARG A 156 3.83 -20.28 -10.23
C ARG A 156 5.07 -20.71 -11.02
N GLY A 157 6.15 -21.11 -10.35
CA GLY A 157 7.38 -21.55 -10.99
C GLY A 157 8.21 -20.42 -11.59
N THR A 158 7.83 -19.15 -11.35
CA THR A 158 8.60 -17.99 -11.81
C THR A 158 9.90 -17.82 -11.01
N VAL A 159 9.93 -18.32 -9.77
CA VAL A 159 11.12 -18.25 -8.91
C VAL A 159 11.37 -19.60 -8.25
N SER A 160 12.63 -20.05 -8.21
CA SER A 160 13.00 -21.27 -7.47
C SER A 160 13.08 -21.02 -5.95
N PRO A 161 12.88 -22.03 -5.09
CA PRO A 161 13.05 -21.88 -3.64
C PRO A 161 14.41 -21.29 -3.23
N GLU A 162 15.47 -21.70 -3.92
CA GLU A 162 16.84 -21.22 -3.71
C GLU A 162 16.96 -19.74 -4.09
N THR A 163 16.34 -19.33 -5.18
CA THR A 163 16.37 -17.93 -5.65
C THR A 163 15.58 -17.02 -4.72
N LEU A 164 14.42 -17.48 -4.25
CA LEU A 164 13.64 -16.75 -3.24
C LEU A 164 14.40 -16.63 -1.91
N ALA A 165 15.04 -17.70 -1.44
CA ALA A 165 15.85 -17.67 -0.22
C ALA A 165 17.02 -16.68 -0.34
N ARG A 166 17.73 -16.67 -1.48
CA ARG A 166 18.80 -15.69 -1.77
C ARG A 166 18.26 -14.26 -1.76
N ALA A 167 17.13 -14.00 -2.41
CA ALA A 167 16.52 -12.67 -2.43
C ALA A 167 16.13 -12.18 -1.02
N LEU A 168 15.56 -13.07 -0.19
CA LEU A 168 15.28 -12.78 1.21
C LEU A 168 16.55 -12.48 2.01
N MET A 169 17.63 -13.23 1.79
CA MET A 169 18.93 -12.98 2.44
C MET A 169 19.56 -11.65 2.02
N LEU A 170 19.44 -11.26 0.74
CA LEU A 170 19.89 -9.95 0.27
C LEU A 170 19.10 -8.82 0.93
N GLN A 171 17.78 -8.95 1.00
CA GLN A 171 16.92 -8.00 1.68
C GLN A 171 17.30 -7.85 3.16
N LEU A 172 17.53 -8.98 3.83
CA LEU A 172 17.94 -9.06 5.22
C LEU A 172 19.26 -8.30 5.46
N ARG A 173 20.28 -8.58 4.66
CA ARG A 173 21.61 -7.95 4.77
C ARG A 173 21.55 -6.45 4.52
N GLN A 174 20.74 -6.01 3.55
CA GLN A 174 20.56 -4.59 3.27
C GLN A 174 19.88 -3.87 4.45
N ARG A 175 18.91 -4.50 5.10
CA ARG A 175 18.29 -3.96 6.33
C ARG A 175 19.30 -3.86 7.46
N THR A 176 20.08 -4.90 7.70
CA THR A 176 21.13 -4.90 8.73
C THR A 176 22.20 -3.83 8.45
N SER A 177 22.61 -3.67 7.20
CA SER A 177 23.62 -2.67 6.80
C SER A 177 23.11 -1.23 6.92
N ASN A 178 21.81 -1.01 6.81
CA ASN A 178 21.19 0.30 6.94
C ASN A 178 20.86 0.64 8.41
N GLU A 179 21.40 -0.11 9.37
CA GLU A 179 21.11 0.01 10.81
C GLU A 179 19.60 -0.01 11.12
N ALA A 180 18.80 -0.64 10.26
CA ALA A 180 17.37 -0.76 10.49
C ALA A 180 17.15 -1.67 11.70
N ALA A 181 16.24 -1.26 12.59
CA ALA A 181 15.86 -2.08 13.73
C ALA A 181 15.46 -3.49 13.26
N PRO A 182 16.01 -4.56 13.87
CA PRO A 182 15.62 -5.93 13.56
C PRO A 182 14.12 -6.12 13.80
N ARG A 183 13.44 -6.82 12.89
CA ARG A 183 12.01 -7.15 12.92
C ARG A 183 11.77 -8.64 12.75
N ALA A 184 12.58 -9.30 11.94
CA ALA A 184 12.41 -10.72 11.64
C ALA A 184 13.32 -11.58 12.52
N LEU A 185 12.85 -12.77 12.91
CA LEU A 185 13.64 -13.74 13.68
C LEU A 185 15.01 -14.03 13.04
N GLY A 186 15.08 -14.07 11.71
CA GLY A 186 16.34 -14.25 10.98
C GLY A 186 17.38 -13.15 11.26
N GLU A 187 16.96 -11.89 11.43
CA GLU A 187 17.88 -10.77 11.74
C GLU A 187 18.47 -10.93 13.14
N TYR A 188 17.64 -11.28 14.11
CA TYR A 188 18.09 -11.59 15.48
C TYR A 188 19.04 -12.78 15.51
N LEU A 189 18.73 -13.85 14.78
CA LEU A 189 19.59 -15.03 14.74
C LEU A 189 20.97 -14.73 14.12
N LEU A 190 21.04 -13.89 13.09
CA LEU A 190 22.32 -13.42 12.54
C LEU A 190 23.10 -12.60 13.57
N ALA A 191 22.41 -11.71 14.31
CA ALA A 191 23.03 -10.93 15.38
C ALA A 191 23.55 -11.81 16.55
N GLU A 192 22.90 -12.94 16.81
CA GLU A 192 23.33 -13.96 17.79
C GLU A 192 24.39 -14.93 17.23
N GLY A 193 24.91 -14.69 16.03
CA GLY A 193 26.04 -15.42 15.45
C GLY A 193 25.70 -16.57 14.51
N LEU A 194 24.43 -16.71 14.08
CA LEU A 194 24.08 -17.66 13.02
C LEU A 194 24.80 -17.28 11.72
N LYS A 195 25.40 -18.26 11.04
CA LYS A 195 26.04 -18.01 9.75
C LYS A 195 24.97 -17.73 8.68
N PRO A 196 25.18 -16.75 7.79
CA PRO A 196 24.23 -16.44 6.73
C PRO A 196 23.87 -17.64 5.83
N GLN A 197 24.83 -18.53 5.58
CA GLN A 197 24.64 -19.73 4.74
C GLN A 197 23.69 -20.75 5.41
N ASP A 198 23.75 -20.86 6.73
CA ASP A 198 22.90 -21.75 7.51
C ASP A 198 21.46 -21.24 7.54
N LEU A 199 21.29 -19.92 7.66
CA LEU A 199 19.99 -19.27 7.55
C LEU A 199 19.38 -19.44 6.15
N GLU A 200 20.18 -19.24 5.09
CA GLU A 200 19.74 -19.45 3.71
C GLU A 200 19.26 -20.90 3.49
N ARG A 201 20.04 -21.88 3.95
CA ARG A 201 19.67 -23.30 3.86
C ARG A 201 18.34 -23.60 4.56
N ALA A 202 18.12 -23.04 5.75
CA ALA A 202 16.86 -23.20 6.48
C ALA A 202 15.68 -22.52 5.77
N LEU A 203 15.90 -21.36 5.15
CA LEU A 203 14.88 -20.68 4.35
C LEU A 203 14.47 -21.50 3.12
N VAL A 204 15.44 -22.08 2.39
CA VAL A 204 15.17 -22.97 1.26
C VAL A 204 14.28 -24.13 1.69
N GLU A 205 14.63 -24.79 2.79
CA GLU A 205 13.85 -25.90 3.33
C GLU A 205 12.43 -25.45 3.73
N GLN A 206 12.30 -24.30 4.38
CA GLN A 206 10.99 -23.75 4.76
C GLN A 206 10.10 -23.46 3.55
N ILE A 207 10.68 -22.91 2.48
CA ILE A 207 9.96 -22.61 1.23
C ILE A 207 9.52 -23.92 0.56
N ARG A 208 10.38 -24.94 0.52
CA ARG A 208 10.04 -26.26 -0.02
C ARG A 208 8.91 -26.93 0.75
N LEU A 209 8.96 -26.90 2.09
CA LEU A 209 7.91 -27.46 2.93
C LEU A 209 6.57 -26.76 2.69
N ARG A 210 6.57 -25.42 2.62
CA ARG A 210 5.36 -24.63 2.32
C ARG A 210 4.76 -25.00 0.96
N ARG A 211 5.59 -25.24 -0.05
CA ARG A 211 5.14 -25.63 -1.39
C ARG A 211 4.37 -26.96 -1.40
N ILE A 212 4.73 -27.91 -0.53
CA ILE A 212 4.02 -29.19 -0.36
C ILE A 212 2.92 -29.15 0.71
N GLY A 213 2.53 -27.95 1.16
CA GLY A 213 1.48 -27.75 2.16
C GLY A 213 1.90 -28.02 3.61
N ARG A 214 3.18 -28.30 3.87
CA ARG A 214 3.70 -28.47 5.23
C ARG A 214 4.16 -27.13 5.80
N ARG A 215 3.67 -26.78 7.00
CA ARG A 215 4.08 -25.58 7.72
C ARG A 215 5.01 -25.96 8.87
N GLU A 216 6.28 -25.61 8.74
CA GLU A 216 7.26 -25.69 9.82
C GLU A 216 7.84 -24.29 10.06
N THR A 217 8.05 -23.93 11.33
CA THR A 217 8.62 -22.62 11.67
C THR A 217 10.11 -22.59 11.37
N LEU A 218 10.64 -21.41 11.06
CA LEU A 218 12.07 -21.25 10.77
C LEU A 218 12.95 -21.74 11.95
N GLY A 219 12.53 -21.42 13.19
CA GLY A 219 13.22 -21.89 14.39
C GLY A 219 13.22 -23.42 14.54
N ALA A 220 12.10 -24.09 14.25
CA ALA A 220 12.03 -25.55 14.30
C ALA A 220 12.94 -26.20 13.25
N ILE A 221 12.97 -25.66 12.03
CA ILE A 221 13.86 -26.13 10.96
C ILE A 221 15.33 -25.96 11.38
N LEU A 222 15.70 -24.80 11.92
CA LEU A 222 17.07 -24.53 12.35
C LEU A 222 17.53 -25.46 13.49
N LEU A 223 16.65 -25.78 14.44
CA LEU A 223 16.92 -26.76 15.50
C LEU A 223 17.05 -28.19 14.94
N ARG A 224 16.14 -28.59 14.06
CA ARG A 224 16.13 -29.92 13.42
C ARG A 224 17.37 -30.14 12.57
N LEU A 225 17.84 -29.09 11.88
CA LEU A 225 19.08 -29.10 11.11
C LEU A 225 20.34 -28.93 11.98
N GLN A 226 20.20 -28.79 13.30
CA GLN A 226 21.27 -28.56 14.27
C GLN A 226 22.15 -27.34 13.95
N LEU A 227 21.55 -26.32 13.32
CA LEU A 227 22.23 -25.08 12.94
C LEU A 227 22.24 -24.06 14.08
N ILE A 228 21.31 -24.20 15.03
CA ILE A 228 21.25 -23.42 16.26
C ILE A 228 20.94 -24.33 17.44
N THR A 229 21.26 -23.84 18.64
CA THR A 229 20.80 -24.43 19.90
C THR A 229 19.46 -23.85 20.33
N ARG A 230 18.75 -24.58 21.20
CA ARG A 230 17.49 -24.10 21.80
C ARG A 230 17.69 -22.79 22.58
N LEU A 231 18.80 -22.68 23.31
CA LEU A 231 19.17 -21.48 24.04
C LEU A 231 19.37 -20.27 23.12
N GLN A 232 20.02 -20.46 21.95
CA GLN A 232 20.17 -19.38 20.97
C GLN A 232 18.82 -18.94 20.40
N LEU A 233 17.91 -19.88 20.12
CA LEU A 233 16.57 -19.55 19.63
C LEU A 233 15.76 -18.77 20.67
N GLU A 234 15.79 -19.22 21.92
CA GLU A 234 15.07 -18.57 23.03
C GLU A 234 15.57 -17.14 23.23
N ARG A 235 16.89 -16.92 23.26
CA ARG A 235 17.49 -15.57 23.34
C ARG A 235 17.07 -14.66 22.18
N ALA A 236 17.08 -15.17 20.95
CA ALA A 236 16.69 -14.40 19.77
C ALA A 236 15.19 -14.00 19.84
N LEU A 237 14.32 -14.89 20.30
CA LEU A 237 12.89 -14.63 20.46
C LEU A 237 12.60 -13.65 21.60
N GLU A 238 13.26 -13.78 22.74
CA GLU A 238 13.13 -12.85 23.87
C GLU A 238 13.52 -11.42 23.43
N ARG A 239 14.62 -11.29 22.70
CA ARG A 239 15.09 -10.01 22.17
C ARG A 239 14.08 -9.40 21.19
N GLN A 240 13.55 -10.21 20.27
CA GLN A 240 12.49 -9.79 19.35
C GLN A 240 11.24 -9.29 20.08
N GLN A 241 10.80 -9.98 21.12
CA GLN A 241 9.62 -9.58 21.91
C GLN A 241 9.86 -8.28 22.68
N ASN A 242 11.03 -8.13 23.30
CA ASN A 242 11.39 -6.92 24.04
C ASN A 242 11.48 -5.69 23.12
N ASP A 243 12.06 -5.84 21.93
CA ASP A 243 12.14 -4.77 20.94
C ASP A 243 10.75 -4.40 20.41
N ALA A 244 9.90 -5.40 20.15
CA ALA A 244 8.51 -5.16 19.74
C ALA A 244 7.72 -4.39 20.81
N LEU A 245 7.87 -4.75 22.09
CA LEU A 245 7.18 -4.08 23.20
C LEU A 245 7.71 -2.67 23.45
N SER A 246 9.00 -2.43 23.28
CA SER A 246 9.60 -1.11 23.49
C SER A 246 9.21 -0.10 22.40
N ALA A 247 8.92 -0.57 21.17
CA ALA A 247 8.43 0.28 20.08
C ALA A 247 6.99 0.81 20.27
N PHE A 248 6.23 0.32 21.26
CA PHE A 248 4.86 0.78 21.58
C PHE A 248 4.79 1.79 22.73
N ARG A 249 5.93 2.14 23.36
CA ARG A 249 6.02 3.17 24.41
C ARG A 249 6.45 4.51 23.82
#